data_AF-A0A2T3NMV1-F1
#
_entry.id   AF-A0A2T3NMV1-F1
#
_cell.length_a   1.000
_cell.length_b   1.000
_cell.length_c   1.000
_cell.angle_alpha   90.00
_cell.angle_beta   90.00
_cell.angle_gamma   90.00
#
_symmetry.space_group_name_H-M   'P 1'
#
loop_
_entity.id
_entity.type
_entity.pdbx_description
1 polymer ?
#
loop_
_entity_poly.entity_id
_entity_poly.type
_entity_poly.pdbx_seq_one_letter_code
_entity_poly.pdbx_strand_id
1 'polypeptide(L)'
;MAPYYVIPVEPQSVNYAWDFDEAKQTVKVYNTGNTFLKIEFDNCNEFANTKNCRGLYHVLAGRYLEFKLPKGLQGNNVQVTVANHNQRYEDEFTL
;
A
#
# COMPACT_ATOMS: atom_id res chain seq x y z
N MET A 1 -8.18 -22.22 -9.26
CA MET A 1 -9.30 -21.33 -8.87
C MET A 1 -8.69 -19.99 -8.48
N ALA A 2 -9.07 -18.90 -9.13
CA ALA A 2 -8.68 -17.54 -8.74
C ALA A 2 -9.80 -16.92 -7.89
N PRO A 3 -9.50 -16.12 -6.85
CA PRO A 3 -10.52 -15.49 -6.03
C PRO A 3 -11.28 -14.43 -6.84
N TYR A 4 -12.61 -14.50 -6.83
CA TYR A 4 -13.49 -13.45 -7.35
C TYR A 4 -13.89 -12.52 -6.20
N TYR A 5 -13.56 -11.24 -6.31
CA TYR A 5 -14.02 -10.21 -5.37
C TYR A 5 -15.16 -9.42 -6.01
N VAL A 6 -16.35 -9.51 -5.44
CA VAL A 6 -17.47 -8.62 -5.76
C VAL A 6 -17.37 -7.44 -4.79
N ILE A 7 -16.94 -6.27 -5.27
CA ILE A 7 -16.87 -5.04 -4.47
C ILE A 7 -17.89 -4.05 -5.06
N PRO A 8 -19.19 -4.17 -4.76
CA PRO A 8 -20.17 -3.19 -5.18
C PRO A 8 -20.13 -2.03 -4.20
N VAL A 9 -19.54 -0.91 -4.60
CA VAL A 9 -19.59 0.32 -3.81
C VAL A 9 -19.75 1.52 -4.73
N GLU A 10 -20.95 2.07 -4.73
CA GLU A 10 -21.25 3.44 -5.12
C GLU A 10 -22.13 4.05 -4.02
N PRO A 11 -21.76 5.21 -3.43
CA PRO A 11 -20.54 5.99 -3.67
C PRO A 11 -19.29 5.38 -3.00
N GLN A 12 -18.13 5.54 -3.66
CA GLN A 12 -16.84 5.13 -3.12
C GLN A 12 -16.33 6.14 -2.08
N SER A 13 -16.06 5.65 -0.88
CA SER A 13 -15.45 6.40 0.22
C SER A 13 -14.05 5.84 0.47
N VAL A 14 -13.03 6.55 -0.04
CA VAL A 14 -11.63 6.26 0.25
C VAL A 14 -11.26 6.94 1.55
N ASN A 15 -10.88 6.16 2.56
CA ASN A 15 -10.34 6.69 3.80
C ASN A 15 -9.41 5.65 4.43
N TYR A 16 -8.22 6.06 4.84
CA TYR A 16 -7.26 5.17 5.50
C TYR A 16 -6.46 5.91 6.55
N ALA A 17 -6.06 5.15 7.57
CA ALA A 17 -5.05 5.56 8.53
C ALA A 17 -3.74 4.82 8.23
N TRP A 18 -2.64 5.52 8.44
CA TRP A 18 -1.30 5.03 8.19
C TRP A 18 -0.43 5.25 9.43
N ASP A 19 0.41 4.27 9.74
CA ASP A 19 1.43 4.37 10.78
C ASP A 19 2.69 3.61 10.34
N PHE A 20 3.84 4.26 10.46
CA PHE A 20 5.15 3.70 10.10
C PHE A 20 6.10 3.78 11.29
N ASP A 21 6.54 2.61 11.76
CA ASP A 21 7.54 2.49 12.82
C ASP A 21 8.92 2.27 12.18
N GLU A 22 9.71 3.35 12.08
CA GLU A 22 11.08 3.31 11.55
C GLU A 22 12.00 2.37 12.34
N ALA A 23 11.86 2.28 13.66
CA ALA A 23 12.73 1.44 14.49
C ALA A 23 12.49 -0.05 14.24
N LYS A 24 11.23 -0.44 13.97
CA LYS A 24 10.85 -1.82 13.68
C LYS A 24 10.77 -2.14 12.19
N GLN A 25 10.80 -1.12 11.34
CA GLN A 25 10.56 -1.19 9.89
C GLN A 25 9.19 -1.83 9.60
N THR A 26 8.17 -1.43 10.36
CA THR A 26 6.82 -1.99 10.28
C THR A 26 5.85 -0.94 9.75
N VAL A 27 5.10 -1.29 8.71
CA VAL A 27 4.00 -0.48 8.20
C VAL A 27 2.69 -1.06 8.68
N LYS A 28 1.82 -0.16 9.13
CA LYS A 28 0.44 -0.44 9.52
C LYS A 28 -0.48 0.41 8.67
N VAL A 29 -1.39 -0.25 7.98
CA VAL A 29 -2.42 0.42 7.20
C VAL A 29 -3.78 -0.06 7.64
N TYR A 30 -4.67 0.90 7.93
CA TYR A 30 -6.04 0.61 8.24
C TYR A 30 -6.96 1.25 7.20
N ASN A 31 -7.62 0.41 6.40
CA ASN A 31 -8.59 0.87 5.43
C ASN A 31 -9.94 1.06 6.12
N THR A 32 -10.20 2.28 6.60
CA THR A 32 -11.49 2.70 7.17
C THR A 32 -12.57 2.95 6.12
N GLY A 33 -12.17 3.01 4.85
CA GLY A 33 -13.06 3.19 3.72
C GLY A 33 -13.89 1.96 3.42
N ASN A 34 -14.81 2.12 2.47
CA ASN A 34 -15.67 1.04 1.98
C ASN A 34 -15.12 0.39 0.68
N THR A 35 -14.03 0.92 0.12
CA THR A 35 -13.41 0.40 -1.11
C THR A 35 -12.12 -0.35 -0.83
N PHE A 36 -11.68 -1.13 -1.81
CA PHE A 36 -10.40 -1.81 -1.78
C PHE A 36 -9.26 -0.86 -2.11
N LEU A 37 -8.16 -0.96 -1.35
CA LEU A 37 -6.96 -0.17 -1.57
C LEU A 37 -5.81 -1.06 -2.07
N LYS A 38 -5.20 -0.60 -3.15
CA LYS A 38 -3.94 -1.10 -3.69
C LYS A 38 -2.84 -0.16 -3.21
N ILE A 39 -1.87 -0.68 -2.49
CA ILE A 39 -0.76 0.10 -1.93
C ILE A 39 0.51 -0.42 -2.56
N GLU A 40 1.21 0.47 -3.21
CA GLU A 40 2.43 0.19 -3.94
C GLU A 40 3.60 0.91 -3.30
N PHE A 41 4.70 0.19 -3.10
CA PHE A 41 5.94 0.75 -2.59
C PHE A 41 6.98 0.62 -3.67
N ASP A 42 7.63 1.72 -4.01
CA ASP A 42 8.73 1.77 -4.95
C ASP A 42 9.95 2.40 -4.26
N ASN A 43 11.05 1.66 -4.25
CA ASN A 43 12.36 2.10 -3.76
C ASN A 43 13.45 1.76 -4.80
N CYS A 44 13.06 1.59 -6.07
CA CYS A 44 13.95 1.20 -7.14
C CYS A 44 14.74 2.42 -7.63
N ASN A 45 15.80 2.77 -6.92
CA ASN A 45 16.77 3.76 -7.39
C ASN A 45 17.66 3.16 -8.50
N GLU A 46 18.02 3.95 -9.52
CA GLU A 46 18.86 3.52 -10.67
C GLU A 46 20.19 2.89 -10.25
N PHE A 47 20.69 3.22 -9.05
CA PHE A 47 21.98 2.78 -8.52
C PHE A 47 21.91 1.53 -7.62
N ALA A 48 20.71 1.11 -7.19
CA ALA A 48 20.53 -0.04 -6.29
C ALA A 48 19.76 -1.14 -7.01
N ASN A 49 20.50 -2.04 -7.64
CA ASN A 49 19.96 -3.22 -8.32
C ASN A 49 19.52 -4.29 -7.30
N THR A 50 18.63 -3.90 -6.39
CA THR A 50 18.12 -4.75 -5.31
C THR A 50 16.89 -5.49 -5.82
N LYS A 51 17.03 -6.80 -6.02
CA LYS A 51 15.89 -7.71 -6.17
C LYS A 51 14.88 -7.42 -5.04
N ASN A 52 13.60 -7.23 -5.38
CA ASN A 52 12.51 -6.85 -4.47
C ASN A 52 12.53 -5.37 -3.99
N CYS A 53 12.83 -4.42 -4.89
CA CYS A 53 12.69 -2.97 -4.65
C CYS A 53 11.28 -2.41 -4.89
N ARG A 54 10.33 -3.27 -5.29
CA ARG A 54 8.90 -2.92 -5.44
C ARG A 54 8.04 -3.91 -4.66
N GLY A 55 7.04 -3.39 -3.96
CA GLY A 55 6.11 -4.17 -3.14
C GLY A 55 4.67 -3.79 -3.43
N LEU A 56 3.80 -4.79 -3.61
CA LEU A 56 2.38 -4.58 -3.84
C LEU A 56 1.58 -5.22 -2.71
N TYR A 57 0.81 -4.39 -2.01
CA TYR A 57 -0.04 -4.79 -0.90
C TYR A 57 -1.48 -4.41 -1.16
N HIS A 58 -2.38 -5.24 -0.66
CA HIS A 58 -3.81 -5.11 -0.90
C HIS A 58 -4.53 -5.08 0.44
N VAL A 59 -5.30 -4.02 0.68
CA VAL A 59 -6.04 -3.84 1.94
C VAL A 59 -7.53 -3.82 1.63
N LEU A 60 -8.22 -4.87 2.07
CA LEU A 60 -9.68 -4.95 1.98
C LEU A 60 -10.34 -3.85 2.83
N ALA A 61 -11.53 -3.42 2.41
CA ALA A 61 -12.34 -2.45 3.14
C ALA A 61 -12.59 -2.91 4.60
N GLY A 62 -12.48 -1.97 5.55
CA GLY A 62 -12.64 -2.22 6.98
C GLY A 62 -11.56 -3.13 7.60
N ARG A 63 -10.48 -3.45 6.89
CA ARG A 63 -9.41 -4.34 7.38
C ARG A 63 -8.12 -3.56 7.66
N TYR A 64 -7.38 -4.15 8.60
CA TYR A 64 -6.04 -3.73 9.01
C TYR A 64 -5.01 -4.67 8.38
N LEU A 65 -3.93 -4.09 7.87
CA LEU A 65 -2.76 -4.81 7.38
C LEU A 65 -1.52 -4.31 8.12
N GLU A 66 -0.79 -5.24 8.73
CA GLU A 66 0.52 -5.01 9.33
C GLU A 66 1.53 -5.90 8.62
N PHE A 67 2.64 -5.30 8.20
CA PHE A 67 3.74 -6.05 7.65
C PHE A 67 5.07 -5.35 7.90
N LYS A 68 6.11 -6.17 7.96
CA LYS A 68 7.48 -5.68 8.02
C LYS A 68 7.95 -5.36 6.61
N LEU A 69 8.48 -4.15 6.40
CA LEU A 69 9.08 -3.76 5.14
C LEU A 69 10.26 -4.69 4.82
N PRO A 70 10.25 -5.40 3.68
CA PRO A 70 11.39 -6.18 3.22
C PRO A 70 12.62 -5.29 3.04
N LYS A 71 13.82 -5.83 3.26
CA LYS A 71 15.08 -5.06 3.16
C LYS A 71 15.27 -4.30 1.84
N GLY A 72 14.74 -4.80 0.73
CA GLY A 72 14.82 -4.11 -0.58
C GLY A 72 13.91 -2.87 -0.69
N LEU A 73 12.91 -2.76 0.18
CA LEU A 73 11.99 -1.63 0.30
C LEU A 73 12.35 -0.72 1.47
N GLN A 74 13.45 -0.99 2.18
CA GLN A 74 13.96 -0.13 3.24
C GLN A 74 14.96 0.85 2.61
N GLY A 75 14.86 2.12 2.93
CA GLY A 75 15.74 3.15 2.39
C GLY A 75 15.19 4.55 2.63
N ASN A 76 15.94 5.54 2.18
CA ASN A 76 15.47 6.92 2.19
C ASN A 76 14.74 7.17 0.86
N ASN A 77 13.57 7.81 0.94
CA ASN A 77 12.70 8.15 -0.18
C ASN A 77 11.94 6.96 -0.80
N VAL A 78 11.29 6.14 0.02
CA VAL A 78 10.39 5.10 -0.51
C VAL A 78 9.11 5.77 -1.00
N GLN A 79 8.85 5.72 -2.30
CA GLN A 79 7.62 6.24 -2.90
C GLN A 79 6.47 5.26 -2.61
N VAL A 80 5.39 5.77 -2.04
CA VAL A 80 4.19 5.01 -1.71
C VAL A 80 3.03 5.56 -2.52
N THR A 81 2.36 4.68 -3.27
CA THR A 81 1.17 5.02 -4.05
C THR A 81 -0.02 4.24 -3.51
N VAL A 82 -1.08 4.93 -3.11
CA VAL A 82 -2.34 4.36 -2.64
C VAL A 82 -3.42 4.62 -3.67
N ALA A 83 -3.93 3.56 -4.30
CA ALA A 83 -4.98 3.66 -5.31
C ALA A 83 -6.21 2.81 -4.96
N ASN A 84 -7.39 3.26 -5.37
CA ASN A 84 -8.59 2.43 -5.30
C ASN A 84 -8.66 1.45 -6.50
N HIS A 85 -9.60 0.49 -6.46
CA HIS A 85 -9.70 -0.57 -7.48
C HIS A 85 -9.82 -0.07 -8.94
N ASN A 86 -10.53 1.04 -9.17
CA ASN A 86 -10.72 1.62 -10.51
C ASN A 86 -9.73 2.74 -10.83
N GLN A 87 -8.74 2.97 -9.96
CA GLN A 87 -7.73 4.03 -10.06
C GLN A 87 -8.29 5.45 -10.27
N ARG A 88 -9.57 5.69 -9.93
CA ARG A 88 -10.13 7.05 -9.91
C ARG A 88 -9.60 7.88 -8.74
N TYR A 89 -9.12 7.20 -7.69
CA TYR A 89 -8.39 7.80 -6.59
C TYR A 89 -6.98 7.25 -6.60
N GLU A 90 -6.02 8.16 -6.53
CA GLU A 90 -4.60 7.88 -6.39
C GLU A 90 -4.02 8.96 -5.47
N ASP A 91 -3.31 8.53 -4.42
CA ASP A 91 -2.55 9.39 -3.52
C ASP A 91 -1.10 8.90 -3.48
N GLU A 92 -0.17 9.83 -3.41
CA GLU A 92 1.25 9.55 -3.51
C GLU A 92 2.03 10.34 -2.47
N PHE A 93 2.87 9.64 -1.72
CA PHE A 93 3.73 10.25 -0.71
C PHE A 93 5.04 9.48 -0.56
N THR A 94 5.99 10.08 0.15
CA THR A 94 7.32 9.52 0.36
C THR A 94 7.54 9.24 1.84
N LEU A 95 8.12 8.08 2.16
CA LEU A 95 8.59 7.71 3.50
C LEU A 95 10.07 8.11 3.70
#